data_AF-A0A355RI15-F1
#
_entry.id   AF-A0A355RI15-F1
#
_cell.length_a   1.000
_cell.length_b   1.000
_cell.length_c   1.000
_cell.angle_alpha   90.00
_cell.angle_beta   90.00
_cell.angle_gamma   90.00
#
_symmetry.space_group_name_H-M   'P 1'
#
loop_
_entity.id
_entity.type
_entity.pdbx_description
1 polymer ?
#
loop_
_entity_poly.entity_id
_entity_poly.type
_entity_poly.pdbx_seq_one_letter_code
_entity_poly.pdbx_strand_id
1 'polypeptide(L)'
;GTKLFGSYRLGYIFSFSGLIDMVSIIPFYLQALFPGLDLRVLRTLRLLRIFKLSNYNTAIEDLFSAIYEERKSFIAALYLLVIAFVLTSSLIYFAETKAQPDKFGSIPDAMYWSLITLTTVGYGDVSPVTWIGKVISIITALMGVSVVALLTGILANAFSNQIARRKMIFEDQIREALQDGVVDAVESRSLEALRKEFGLSPQQADALMRHVQREKRME
;
A
#
# COMPACT_ATOMS: atom_id res chain seq x y z
N GLY A 1 -12.97 -38.39 -8.73
CA GLY A 1 -12.66 -37.26 -7.82
C GLY A 1 -11.59 -37.70 -6.85
N THR A 2 -10.52 -36.88 -6.70
CA THR A 2 -9.54 -36.83 -5.58
C THR A 2 -8.29 -36.01 -5.94
N LYS A 3 -7.99 -35.76 -7.22
CA LYS A 3 -6.78 -35.01 -7.64
C LYS A 3 -6.90 -33.48 -7.69
N LEU A 4 -8.10 -32.91 -7.48
CA LEU A 4 -8.32 -31.45 -7.54
C LEU A 4 -8.19 -30.73 -6.19
N PHE A 5 -8.06 -31.44 -5.06
CA PHE A 5 -8.00 -30.81 -3.73
C PHE A 5 -6.58 -30.49 -3.23
N GLY A 6 -5.54 -31.10 -3.79
CA GLY A 6 -4.17 -30.97 -3.28
C GLY A 6 -3.43 -29.72 -3.76
N SER A 7 -3.58 -29.36 -5.03
CA SER A 7 -2.88 -28.24 -5.67
C SER A 7 -3.36 -26.87 -5.18
N TYR A 8 -4.66 -26.71 -4.90
CA TYR A 8 -5.20 -25.46 -4.34
C TYR A 8 -4.74 -25.21 -2.89
N ARG A 9 -4.54 -26.27 -2.10
CA ARG A 9 -4.10 -26.14 -0.69
C ARG A 9 -2.63 -25.78 -0.55
N LEU A 10 -1.77 -26.35 -1.40
CA LEU A 10 -0.35 -25.96 -1.46
C LEU A 10 -0.18 -24.52 -1.97
N GLY A 11 -0.98 -24.10 -2.97
CA GLY A 11 -1.01 -22.71 -3.42
C GLY A 11 -1.44 -21.72 -2.32
N TYR A 12 -2.40 -22.11 -1.48
CA TYR A 12 -2.85 -21.27 -0.36
C TYR A 12 -1.77 -21.12 0.72
N ILE A 13 -1.06 -22.19 1.11
CA ILE A 13 -0.03 -22.15 2.16
C ILE A 13 1.10 -21.17 1.81
N PHE A 14 1.47 -21.06 0.53
CA PHE A 14 2.48 -20.12 0.04
C PHE A 14 1.91 -18.76 -0.42
N SER A 15 0.60 -18.55 -0.31
CA SER A 15 0.00 -17.23 -0.56
C SER A 15 0.29 -16.28 0.61
N PHE A 16 0.25 -14.97 0.35
CA PHE A 16 0.45 -13.95 1.38
C PHE A 16 -0.48 -14.16 2.59
N SER A 17 -1.76 -14.43 2.33
CA SER A 17 -2.77 -14.72 3.36
C SER A 17 -2.49 -16.02 4.11
N GLY A 18 -2.08 -17.09 3.43
CA GLY A 18 -1.75 -18.36 4.06
C GLY A 18 -0.49 -18.29 4.94
N LEU A 19 0.49 -17.47 4.54
CA LEU A 19 1.71 -17.23 5.30
C LEU A 19 1.40 -16.44 6.59
N ILE A 20 0.53 -15.44 6.53
CA ILE A 20 0.01 -14.72 7.70
C ILE A 20 -0.74 -15.66 8.65
N ASP A 21 -1.59 -16.54 8.11
CA ASP A 21 -2.33 -17.53 8.91
C ASP A 21 -1.40 -18.52 9.59
N MET A 22 -0.37 -18.99 8.89
CA MET A 22 0.63 -19.90 9.44
C MET A 22 1.42 -19.23 10.58
N VAL A 23 1.94 -18.02 10.35
CA VAL A 23 2.68 -17.23 11.36
C VAL A 23 1.81 -16.88 12.57
N SER A 24 0.50 -16.68 12.38
CA SER A 24 -0.45 -16.37 13.46
C SER A 24 -0.73 -17.53 14.41
N ILE A 25 -0.56 -18.77 13.95
CA ILE A 25 -0.84 -19.99 14.72
C ILE A 25 0.46 -20.60 15.30
N ILE A 26 1.61 -20.33 14.68
CA ILE A 26 2.94 -20.74 15.16
C ILE A 26 3.19 -20.47 16.67
N PRO A 27 2.85 -19.29 17.23
CA PRO A 27 3.06 -19.02 18.66
C PRO A 27 2.32 -19.97 19.60
N PHE A 28 1.15 -20.49 19.19
CA PHE A 28 0.36 -21.43 19.98
C PHE A 28 1.06 -22.80 20.04
N TYR A 29 1.50 -23.33 18.89
CA TYR A 29 2.17 -24.61 18.83
C TYR A 29 3.57 -24.59 19.46
N LEU A 30 4.34 -23.51 19.27
CA LEU A 30 5.65 -23.35 19.89
C LEU A 30 5.57 -23.29 21.42
N GLN A 31 4.55 -22.63 21.97
CA GLN A 31 4.32 -22.58 23.41
C GLN A 31 3.91 -23.94 23.99
N ALA A 32 3.17 -24.75 23.23
CA ALA A 32 2.77 -26.09 23.65
C ALA A 32 3.95 -27.09 23.65
N LEU A 33 4.87 -26.98 22.69
CA LEU A 33 6.05 -27.85 22.56
C LEU A 33 7.21 -27.44 23.49
N PHE A 34 7.38 -26.15 23.77
CA PHE A 34 8.51 -25.62 24.54
C PHE A 34 8.08 -24.64 25.64
N PRO A 35 7.48 -25.12 26.75
CA PRO A 35 6.96 -24.27 27.83
C PRO A 35 8.04 -23.50 28.64
N GLY A 36 9.33 -23.77 28.41
CA GLY A 36 10.45 -23.19 29.17
C GLY A 36 11.31 -22.13 28.46
N LEU A 37 11.06 -21.83 27.18
CA LEU A 37 11.75 -20.72 26.50
C LEU A 37 11.19 -19.37 27.01
N ASP A 38 11.99 -18.30 27.03
CA ASP A 38 11.48 -16.95 27.42
C ASP A 38 10.56 -16.41 26.30
N LEU A 39 9.29 -16.81 26.33
CA LEU A 39 8.31 -16.63 25.25
C LEU A 39 7.80 -15.19 25.09
N ARG A 40 8.52 -14.16 25.59
CA ARG A 40 8.09 -12.76 25.46
C ARG A 40 7.91 -12.35 24.00
N VAL A 41 8.84 -12.77 23.14
CA VAL A 41 8.77 -12.55 21.69
C VAL A 41 7.62 -13.34 21.06
N LEU A 42 7.30 -14.54 21.55
CA LEU A 42 6.12 -15.27 21.06
C LEU A 42 4.81 -14.60 21.46
N ARG A 43 4.76 -13.86 22.58
CA ARG A 43 3.57 -13.06 22.96
C ARG A 43 3.37 -11.89 21.99
N THR A 44 4.42 -11.17 21.62
CA THR A 44 4.31 -10.08 20.64
C THR A 44 3.96 -10.61 19.24
N LEU A 45 4.43 -11.81 18.86
CA LEU A 45 4.01 -12.46 17.62
C LEU A 45 2.50 -12.78 17.57
N ARG A 46 1.80 -12.88 18.71
CA ARG A 46 0.33 -13.02 18.71
C ARG A 46 -0.37 -11.76 18.20
N LEU A 47 0.26 -10.58 18.29
CA LEU A 47 -0.29 -9.34 17.71
C LEU A 47 -0.37 -9.42 16.19
N LEU A 48 0.45 -10.26 15.54
CA LEU A 48 0.37 -10.49 14.10
C LEU A 48 -0.99 -11.07 13.67
N ARG A 49 -1.78 -11.61 14.60
CA ARG A 49 -3.17 -12.00 14.35
C ARG A 49 -4.04 -10.81 13.90
N ILE A 50 -3.66 -9.56 14.20
CA ILE A 50 -4.37 -8.39 13.67
C ILE A 50 -4.30 -8.34 12.14
N PHE A 51 -3.25 -8.88 11.52
CA PHE A 51 -3.16 -8.98 10.06
C PHE A 51 -4.17 -9.97 9.49
N LYS A 52 -4.84 -10.83 10.29
CA LYS A 52 -6.02 -11.58 9.83
C LYS A 52 -7.18 -10.67 9.41
N LEU A 53 -7.27 -9.44 9.93
CA LEU A 53 -8.28 -8.48 9.44
C LEU A 53 -8.06 -8.13 7.96
N SER A 54 -6.84 -8.28 7.43
CA SER A 54 -6.55 -8.13 6.00
C SER A 54 -7.39 -9.07 5.13
N ASN A 55 -7.76 -10.24 5.65
CA ASN A 55 -8.56 -11.23 4.92
C ASN A 55 -10.08 -10.99 5.05
N TYR A 56 -10.49 -10.00 5.84
CA TYR A 56 -11.91 -9.68 6.07
C TYR A 56 -12.34 -8.34 5.46
N ASN A 57 -11.38 -7.48 5.12
CA ASN A 57 -11.67 -6.15 4.61
C ASN A 57 -11.29 -6.03 3.14
N THR A 58 -12.29 -6.04 2.27
CA THR A 58 -12.14 -5.80 0.81
C THR A 58 -11.40 -4.50 0.51
N ALA A 59 -11.49 -3.49 1.40
CA ALA A 59 -10.74 -2.24 1.23
C ALA A 59 -9.21 -2.41 1.25
N ILE A 60 -8.69 -3.42 1.97
CA ILE A 60 -7.24 -3.70 2.01
C ILE A 60 -6.81 -4.41 0.73
N GLU A 61 -7.62 -5.34 0.23
CA GLU A 61 -7.40 -5.99 -1.07
C GLU A 61 -7.44 -4.97 -2.22
N ASP A 62 -8.39 -4.04 -2.17
CA ASP A 62 -8.51 -2.93 -3.12
C ASP A 62 -7.26 -2.05 -3.11
N LEU A 63 -6.76 -1.70 -1.92
CA LEU A 63 -5.50 -0.96 -1.75
C LEU A 63 -4.29 -1.70 -2.35
N PHE A 64 -4.14 -3.00 -2.05
CA PHE A 64 -3.03 -3.79 -2.59
C PHE A 64 -3.13 -3.95 -4.11
N SER A 65 -4.34 -4.15 -4.64
CA SER A 65 -4.61 -4.21 -6.07
C SER A 65 -4.25 -2.89 -6.76
N ALA A 66 -4.65 -1.75 -6.20
CA ALA A 66 -4.32 -0.44 -6.72
C ALA A 66 -2.80 -0.20 -6.74
N ILE A 67 -2.10 -0.52 -5.65
CA ILE A 67 -0.63 -0.42 -5.58
C ILE A 67 0.04 -1.34 -6.61
N TYR A 68 -0.50 -2.55 -6.82
CA TYR A 68 0.06 -3.51 -7.77
C TYR A 68 -0.08 -3.05 -9.23
N GLU A 69 -1.18 -2.36 -9.56
CA GLU A 69 -1.36 -1.72 -10.87
C GLU A 69 -0.32 -0.60 -11.08
N GLU A 70 -0.06 0.21 -10.05
CA GLU A 70 0.89 1.32 -10.07
C GLU A 70 2.33 0.95 -9.62
N ARG A 71 2.64 -0.36 -9.57
CA ARG A 71 3.91 -0.85 -9.00
C ARG A 71 5.16 -0.25 -9.63
N LYS A 72 5.11 0.07 -10.93
CA LYS A 72 6.26 0.67 -11.64
C LYS A 72 6.57 2.06 -11.09
N SER A 73 5.54 2.88 -10.93
CA SER A 73 5.63 4.22 -10.35
C SER A 73 6.11 4.15 -8.90
N PHE A 74 5.56 3.22 -8.11
CA PHE A 74 5.94 3.03 -6.72
C PHE A 74 7.40 2.56 -6.55
N ILE A 75 7.85 1.60 -7.35
CA ILE A 75 9.24 1.12 -7.36
C ILE A 75 10.19 2.25 -7.75
N ALA A 76 9.83 3.07 -8.75
CA ALA A 76 10.65 4.22 -9.14
C ALA A 76 10.78 5.25 -8.01
N ALA A 77 9.69 5.55 -7.30
CA ALA A 77 9.72 6.45 -6.13
C ALA A 77 10.59 5.89 -4.99
N LEU A 78 10.46 4.60 -4.68
CA LEU A 78 11.30 3.93 -3.67
C LEU A 78 12.77 3.92 -4.09
N TYR A 79 13.07 3.72 -5.37
CA TYR A 79 14.42 3.77 -5.91
C TYR A 79 15.04 5.16 -5.73
N LEU A 80 14.28 6.23 -6.04
CA LEU A 80 14.72 7.60 -5.79
C LEU A 80 14.95 7.89 -4.30
N LEU A 81 14.09 7.35 -3.42
CA LEU A 81 14.27 7.46 -1.97
C LEU A 81 15.57 6.79 -1.51
N VAL A 82 15.88 5.58 -2.00
CA VAL A 82 17.12 4.87 -1.67
C VAL A 82 18.34 5.64 -2.15
N ILE A 83 18.31 6.21 -3.35
CA ILE A 83 19.38 7.07 -3.85
C ILE A 83 19.57 8.29 -2.93
N ALA A 84 18.49 9.02 -2.63
CA ALA A 84 18.53 10.17 -1.74
C ALA A 84 19.08 9.80 -0.36
N PHE A 85 18.66 8.66 0.17
CA PHE A 85 19.12 8.12 1.44
C PHE A 85 20.62 7.87 1.46
N VAL A 86 21.15 7.12 0.49
CA VAL A 86 22.59 6.81 0.41
C VAL A 86 23.42 8.08 0.19
N LEU A 87 22.97 8.98 -0.70
CA LEU A 87 23.66 10.23 -1.00
C LEU A 87 23.74 11.14 0.22
N THR A 88 22.61 11.39 0.88
CA THR A 88 22.55 12.29 2.04
C THR A 88 23.32 11.73 3.23
N SER A 89 23.26 10.40 3.44
CA SER A 89 24.03 9.72 4.51
C SER A 89 25.53 9.89 4.30
N SER A 90 25.99 9.73 3.05
CA SER A 90 27.41 9.87 2.72
C SER A 90 27.86 11.33 2.84
N LEU A 91 27.09 12.27 2.27
CA LEU A 91 27.42 13.69 2.27
C LEU A 91 27.48 14.25 3.70
N ILE A 92 26.51 13.89 4.55
CA ILE A 92 26.47 14.42 5.91
C ILE A 92 27.56 13.83 6.80
N TYR A 93 27.91 12.55 6.61
CA TYR A 93 29.05 11.94 7.28
C TYR A 93 30.32 12.75 6.99
N PHE A 94 30.65 12.99 5.72
CA PHE A 94 31.85 13.77 5.38
C PHE A 94 31.82 15.21 5.88
N ALA A 95 30.63 15.84 5.92
CA ALA A 95 30.47 17.21 6.40
C ALA A 95 30.64 17.32 7.93
N GLU A 96 30.14 16.35 8.69
CA GLU A 96 29.99 16.48 10.14
C GLU A 96 30.97 15.61 10.95
N THR A 97 31.59 14.55 10.39
CA THR A 97 32.39 13.60 11.18
C THR A 97 33.54 14.28 11.94
N LYS A 98 34.13 15.34 11.39
CA LYS A 98 35.21 16.09 12.04
C LYS A 98 34.72 17.00 13.18
N ALA A 99 33.50 17.52 13.06
CA ALA A 99 32.93 18.46 14.02
C ALA A 99 32.15 17.74 15.13
N GLN A 100 31.54 16.61 14.81
CA GLN A 100 30.68 15.83 15.69
C GLN A 100 30.97 14.31 15.54
N PRO A 101 32.17 13.85 15.92
CA PRO A 101 32.53 12.43 15.81
C PRO A 101 31.62 11.54 16.67
N ASP A 102 31.06 12.05 17.77
CA ASP A 102 30.17 11.27 18.64
C ASP A 102 28.78 11.02 18.02
N LYS A 103 28.35 11.85 17.06
CA LYS A 103 27.02 11.75 16.40
C LYS A 103 27.07 11.31 14.95
N PHE A 104 28.15 11.62 14.24
CA PHE A 104 28.37 11.27 12.83
C PHE A 104 29.68 10.49 12.65
N GLY A 105 30.06 9.69 13.65
CA GLY A 105 31.33 8.94 13.68
C GLY A 105 31.38 7.77 12.72
N SER A 106 30.22 7.28 12.27
CA SER A 106 30.14 6.19 11.30
C SER A 106 29.05 6.46 10.24
N ILE A 107 29.16 5.76 9.10
CA ILE A 107 28.13 5.82 8.05
C ILE A 107 26.75 5.39 8.58
N PRO A 108 26.61 4.31 9.38
CA PRO A 108 25.34 3.95 10.00
C PRO A 108 24.71 5.07 10.85
N ASP A 109 25.49 5.84 11.60
CA ASP A 109 24.97 6.94 12.42
C ASP A 109 24.43 8.08 11.52
N ALA A 110 25.13 8.37 10.43
CA ALA A 110 24.68 9.31 9.41
C ALA A 110 23.43 8.80 8.67
N MET A 111 23.33 7.49 8.42
CA MET A 111 22.14 6.85 7.86
C MET A 111 20.92 7.01 8.76
N TYR A 112 21.08 6.86 10.08
CA TYR A 112 19.98 7.11 11.01
C TYR A 112 19.43 8.54 10.85
N TRP A 113 20.29 9.55 10.85
CA TRP A 113 19.88 10.94 10.64
C TRP A 113 19.23 11.18 9.27
N SER A 114 19.80 10.63 8.20
CA SER A 114 19.27 10.76 6.85
C SER A 114 17.89 10.11 6.71
N LEU A 115 17.68 8.94 7.32
CA LEU A 115 16.39 8.25 7.30
C LEU A 115 15.31 9.11 7.96
N ILE A 116 15.52 9.54 9.21
CA ILE A 116 14.52 10.32 9.96
C ILE A 116 14.24 11.67 9.32
N THR A 117 15.24 12.27 8.64
CA THR A 117 15.08 13.56 7.95
C THR A 117 14.32 13.38 6.63
N LEU A 118 14.67 12.38 5.82
CA LEU A 118 13.97 12.09 4.56
C LEU A 118 12.52 11.63 4.79
N THR A 119 12.25 10.91 5.87
CA THR A 119 10.88 10.53 6.24
C THR A 119 10.12 11.63 6.98
N THR A 120 10.70 12.83 7.11
CA THR A 120 10.11 14.00 7.79
C THR A 120 9.80 13.79 9.28
N VAL A 121 10.39 12.78 9.91
CA VAL A 121 10.22 12.48 11.35
C VAL A 121 11.01 13.47 12.19
N GLY A 122 12.29 13.65 11.89
CA GLY A 122 13.14 14.69 12.48
C GLY A 122 13.12 14.77 14.01
N TYR A 123 13.53 13.70 14.70
CA TYR A 123 13.54 13.67 16.18
C TYR A 123 14.35 14.80 16.84
N GLY A 124 15.35 15.35 16.15
CA GLY A 124 16.17 16.47 16.63
C GLY A 124 17.26 16.09 17.64
N ASP A 125 17.42 14.80 17.91
CA ASP A 125 18.49 14.22 18.73
C ASP A 125 19.87 14.37 18.07
N VAL A 126 19.91 14.20 16.75
CA VAL A 126 21.09 14.40 15.91
C VAL A 126 20.79 15.48 14.88
N SER A 127 21.70 16.45 14.73
CA SER A 127 21.56 17.55 13.75
C SER A 127 22.92 18.11 13.35
N PRO A 128 23.12 18.44 12.06
CA PRO A 128 24.36 19.03 11.58
C PRO A 128 24.63 20.43 12.16
N VAL A 129 25.86 20.68 12.60
CA VAL A 129 26.26 21.98 13.18
C VAL A 129 27.12 22.80 12.23
N THR A 130 27.80 22.16 11.28
CA THR A 130 28.65 22.85 10.31
C THR A 130 27.81 23.61 9.29
N TRP A 131 28.38 24.67 8.72
CA TRP A 131 27.72 25.43 7.65
C TRP A 131 27.34 24.53 6.46
N ILE A 132 28.27 23.67 6.01
CA ILE A 132 28.05 22.76 4.89
C ILE A 132 26.97 21.73 5.24
N GLY A 133 27.03 21.16 6.45
CA GLY A 133 26.02 20.22 6.94
C GLY A 133 24.62 20.82 7.02
N LYS A 134 24.49 22.10 7.42
CA LYS A 134 23.21 22.82 7.40
C LYS A 134 22.65 22.98 5.99
N VAL A 135 23.48 23.31 5.00
CA VAL A 135 23.05 23.39 3.59
C VAL A 135 22.57 22.02 3.10
N ILE A 136 23.32 20.95 3.38
CA ILE A 136 22.93 19.57 3.05
C ILE A 136 21.60 19.21 3.73
N SER A 137 21.39 19.63 4.98
CA SER A 137 20.15 19.39 5.73
C SER A 137 18.93 20.03 5.08
N ILE A 138 19.05 21.28 4.63
CA ILE A 138 17.96 21.99 3.95
C ILE A 138 17.58 21.25 2.66
N ILE A 139 18.56 20.86 1.85
CA ILE A 139 18.33 20.11 0.61
C ILE A 139 17.69 18.75 0.92
N THR A 140 18.21 18.04 1.92
CA THR A 140 17.69 16.73 2.36
C THR A 140 16.25 16.82 2.82
N ALA A 141 15.89 17.85 3.60
CA ALA A 141 14.52 18.07 4.06
C ALA A 141 13.56 18.32 2.88
N LEU A 142 13.95 19.14 1.89
CA LEU A 142 13.15 19.38 0.68
C LEU A 142 12.97 18.11 -0.16
N MET A 143 14.01 17.29 -0.28
CA MET A 143 13.93 15.99 -0.94
C MET A 143 12.97 15.04 -0.20
N GLY A 144 13.03 15.00 1.13
CA GLY A 144 12.14 14.18 1.95
C GLY A 144 10.67 14.51 1.74
N VAL A 145 10.31 15.79 1.84
CA VAL A 145 8.94 16.26 1.57
C VAL A 145 8.48 15.90 0.15
N SER A 146 9.38 16.06 -0.83
CA SER A 146 9.09 15.74 -2.24
C SER A 146 8.82 14.25 -2.46
N VAL A 147 9.57 13.36 -1.80
CA VAL A 147 9.36 11.91 -1.90
C VAL A 147 8.05 11.50 -1.21
N VAL A 148 7.73 12.03 -0.03
CA VAL A 148 6.46 11.75 0.65
C VAL A 148 5.28 12.22 -0.20
N ALA A 149 5.38 13.40 -0.80
CA ALA A 149 4.36 13.92 -1.72
C ALA A 149 4.21 13.03 -2.96
N LEU A 150 5.31 12.56 -3.55
CA LEU A 150 5.29 11.65 -4.68
C LEU A 150 4.61 10.32 -4.34
N LEU A 151 4.94 9.70 -3.21
CA LEU A 151 4.31 8.45 -2.77
C LEU A 151 2.81 8.62 -2.54
N THR A 152 2.42 9.72 -1.90
CA THR A 152 1.01 10.07 -1.67
C THR A 152 0.27 10.27 -2.99
N GLY A 153 0.90 10.97 -3.95
CA GLY A 153 0.33 11.22 -5.27
C GLY A 153 0.15 9.94 -6.10
N ILE A 154 1.13 9.03 -6.07
CA ILE A 154 1.04 7.73 -6.73
C ILE A 154 -0.13 6.93 -6.14
N LEU A 155 -0.26 6.91 -4.82
CA LEU A 155 -1.34 6.18 -4.15
C LEU A 155 -2.72 6.77 -4.49
N ALA A 156 -2.86 8.10 -4.47
CA ALA A 156 -4.10 8.77 -4.86
C ALA A 156 -4.47 8.47 -6.33
N ASN A 157 -3.49 8.48 -7.23
CA ASN A 157 -3.69 8.13 -8.63
C ASN A 157 -4.14 6.68 -8.79
N ALA A 158 -3.52 5.74 -8.06
CA ALA A 158 -3.89 4.33 -8.06
C ALA A 158 -5.36 4.13 -7.68
N PHE A 159 -5.80 4.76 -6.58
CA PHE A 159 -7.20 4.71 -6.15
C PHE A 159 -8.15 5.35 -7.17
N SER A 160 -7.79 6.52 -7.71
CA SER A 160 -8.60 7.21 -8.71
C SER A 160 -8.77 6.36 -9.97
N ASN A 161 -7.69 5.72 -10.45
CA ASN A 161 -7.71 4.84 -11.61
C ASN A 161 -8.57 3.59 -11.36
N GLN A 162 -8.48 2.99 -10.18
CA GLN A 162 -9.30 1.82 -9.82
C GLN A 162 -10.80 2.17 -9.78
N ILE A 163 -11.16 3.32 -9.19
CA ILE A 163 -12.55 3.81 -9.16
C ILE A 163 -13.05 4.12 -10.58
N ALA A 164 -12.22 4.77 -11.40
CA ALA A 164 -12.57 5.06 -12.80
C ALA A 164 -12.79 3.76 -13.59
N ARG A 165 -11.93 2.75 -13.42
CA ARG A 165 -12.08 1.43 -14.05
C ARG A 165 -13.39 0.75 -13.66
N ARG A 166 -13.75 0.75 -12.37
CA ARG A 166 -15.04 0.20 -11.89
C ARG A 166 -16.23 0.90 -12.52
N LYS A 167 -16.18 2.24 -12.62
CA LYS A 167 -17.24 3.03 -13.27
C LYS A 167 -17.38 2.68 -14.75
N MET A 168 -16.28 2.57 -15.49
CA MET A 168 -16.31 2.19 -16.91
C MET A 168 -16.91 0.80 -17.12
N ILE A 169 -16.53 -0.19 -16.32
CA ILE A 169 -17.11 -1.55 -16.40
C ILE A 169 -18.61 -1.52 -16.09
N PHE A 170 -19.02 -0.73 -15.10
CA PHE A 170 -20.42 -0.59 -14.75
C PHE A 170 -21.24 0.10 -15.86
N GLU A 171 -20.70 1.15 -16.48
CA GLU A 171 -21.33 1.83 -17.64
C GLU A 171 -21.48 0.90 -18.84
N ASP A 172 -20.48 0.07 -19.13
CA ASP A 172 -20.51 -0.91 -20.22
C ASP A 172 -21.64 -1.93 -20.00
N GLN A 173 -21.77 -2.44 -18.77
CA GLN A 173 -22.88 -3.33 -18.40
C GLN A 173 -24.25 -2.65 -18.48
N ILE A 174 -24.35 -1.36 -18.17
CA ILE A 174 -25.58 -0.59 -18.39
C ILE A 174 -25.89 -0.46 -19.89
N ARG A 175 -24.88 -0.22 -20.73
CA ARG A 175 -25.06 -0.13 -22.19
C ARG A 175 -25.58 -1.44 -22.76
N GLU A 176 -25.00 -2.56 -22.33
CA GLU A 176 -25.46 -3.90 -22.72
C GLU A 176 -26.92 -4.14 -22.30
N ALA A 177 -27.25 -3.90 -21.02
CA ALA A 177 -28.62 -4.06 -20.50
C ALA A 177 -29.65 -3.09 -21.10
N LEU A 178 -29.19 -2.00 -21.73
CA LEU A 178 -30.07 -1.07 -22.42
C LEU A 178 -30.17 -1.35 -23.91
N GLN A 179 -29.46 -2.33 -24.49
CA GLN A 179 -29.45 -2.56 -25.95
C GLN A 179 -30.84 -2.80 -26.53
N ASP A 180 -31.65 -3.63 -25.89
CA ASP A 180 -33.02 -3.94 -26.31
C ASP A 180 -34.07 -2.88 -25.89
N GLY A 181 -33.63 -1.87 -25.13
CA GLY A 181 -34.43 -0.74 -24.68
C GLY A 181 -35.27 -1.00 -23.44
N VAL A 182 -35.23 -2.21 -22.86
CA VAL A 182 -35.99 -2.57 -21.66
C VAL A 182 -35.10 -3.35 -20.70
N VAL A 183 -34.73 -2.72 -19.58
CA VAL A 183 -33.98 -3.44 -18.54
C VAL A 183 -34.89 -4.46 -17.88
N ASP A 184 -34.58 -5.74 -18.05
CA ASP A 184 -35.36 -6.81 -17.47
C ASP A 184 -35.09 -7.01 -15.96
N ALA A 185 -35.83 -7.91 -15.33
CA ALA A 185 -35.69 -8.19 -13.89
C ALA A 185 -34.37 -8.90 -13.54
N VAL A 186 -33.75 -9.60 -14.49
CA VAL A 186 -32.47 -10.29 -14.34
C VAL A 186 -31.33 -9.28 -14.43
N GLU A 187 -31.33 -8.42 -15.45
CA GLU A 187 -30.37 -7.34 -15.66
C GLU A 187 -30.38 -6.34 -14.52
N SER A 188 -31.56 -5.95 -14.05
CA SER A 188 -31.69 -5.07 -12.88
C SER A 188 -31.02 -5.67 -11.63
N ARG A 189 -31.12 -7.00 -11.44
CA ARG A 189 -30.45 -7.69 -10.33
C ARG A 189 -28.95 -7.76 -10.54
N SER A 190 -28.49 -8.03 -11.76
CA SER A 190 -27.07 -8.06 -12.12
C SER A 190 -26.40 -6.70 -11.91
N LEU A 191 -27.03 -5.62 -12.38
CA LEU A 191 -26.56 -4.25 -12.16
C LEU A 191 -26.53 -3.90 -10.67
N GLU A 192 -27.56 -4.27 -9.91
CA GLU A 192 -27.58 -4.01 -8.46
C GLU A 192 -26.52 -4.83 -7.70
N ALA A 193 -26.23 -6.05 -8.13
CA ALA A 193 -25.14 -6.86 -7.60
C ALA A 193 -23.78 -6.23 -7.91
N LEU A 194 -23.54 -5.82 -9.15
CA LEU A 194 -22.31 -5.17 -9.60
C LEU A 194 -22.08 -3.82 -8.91
N ARG A 195 -23.16 -3.05 -8.71
CA ARG A 195 -23.14 -1.79 -7.95
C ARG A 195 -22.62 -2.02 -6.52
N LYS A 196 -23.15 -3.05 -5.85
CA LYS A 196 -22.74 -3.41 -4.48
C LYS A 196 -21.30 -3.92 -4.44
N GLU A 197 -20.92 -4.76 -5.40
CA GLU A 197 -19.55 -5.28 -5.53
C GLU A 197 -18.53 -4.16 -5.71
N PHE A 198 -18.82 -3.17 -6.58
CA PHE A 198 -17.93 -2.03 -6.82
C PHE A 198 -18.02 -0.94 -5.75
N GLY A 199 -18.93 -1.08 -4.78
CA GLY A 199 -19.15 -0.09 -3.72
C GLY A 199 -19.71 1.24 -4.23
N LEU A 200 -20.38 1.25 -5.39
CA LEU A 200 -20.96 2.46 -5.97
C LEU A 200 -22.19 2.89 -5.18
N SER A 201 -22.28 4.18 -4.84
CA SER A 201 -23.49 4.73 -4.21
C SER A 201 -24.68 4.67 -5.18
N PRO A 202 -25.93 4.57 -4.69
CA PRO A 202 -27.12 4.61 -5.55
C PRO A 202 -27.15 5.84 -6.46
N GLN A 203 -26.76 7.00 -5.93
CA GLN A 203 -26.70 8.26 -6.67
C GLN A 203 -25.70 8.22 -7.83
N GLN A 204 -24.54 7.56 -7.65
CA GLN A 204 -23.56 7.36 -8.71
C GLN A 204 -24.10 6.42 -9.79
N ALA A 205 -24.71 5.30 -9.40
CA ALA A 205 -25.31 4.36 -10.35
C ALA A 205 -26.42 5.01 -11.19
N ASP A 206 -27.32 5.76 -10.55
CA ASP A 206 -28.40 6.50 -11.22
C ASP A 206 -27.89 7.59 -12.15
N ALA A 207 -26.76 8.23 -11.82
CA ALA A 207 -26.12 9.22 -12.68
C ALA A 207 -25.54 8.57 -13.95
N LEU A 208 -24.82 7.44 -13.79
CA LEU A 208 -24.25 6.67 -14.91
C LEU A 208 -25.38 6.12 -15.82
N MET A 209 -26.45 5.59 -15.23
CA MET A 209 -27.60 5.09 -16.00
C MET A 209 -28.30 6.19 -16.80
N ARG A 210 -28.53 7.36 -16.19
CA ARG A 210 -29.09 8.52 -16.90
C ARG A 210 -28.17 9.05 -17.99
N HIS A 211 -26.85 9.00 -17.78
CA HIS A 211 -25.87 9.41 -18.78
C HIS A 211 -25.96 8.51 -20.03
N VAL A 212 -25.92 7.19 -19.85
CA VAL A 212 -26.04 6.23 -20.95
C VAL A 212 -27.39 6.33 -21.68
N GLN A 213 -28.50 6.47 -20.94
CA GLN A 213 -29.83 6.65 -21.55
C GLN A 213 -29.94 7.92 -22.40
N ARG A 214 -29.22 9.00 -22.03
CA ARG A 214 -29.20 10.23 -22.81
C ARG A 214 -28.40 10.08 -24.10
N GLU A 215 -27.24 9.41 -24.05
CA GLU A 215 -26.45 9.13 -25.25
C GLU A 215 -27.25 8.32 -26.27
N LYS A 216 -27.90 7.23 -25.83
CA LYS A 216 -28.72 6.39 -26.73
C LYS A 216 -29.92 7.11 -27.35
N ARG A 217 -30.43 8.18 -26.73
CA ARG A 217 -31.51 9.01 -27.31
C ARG A 217 -31.02 10.01 -28.35
N MET A 218 -29.72 10.28 -28.41
CA MET A 218 -29.10 11.20 -29.36
C MET A 218 -28.55 10.50 -30.60
N GLU A 219 -28.39 9.17 -30.56
CA GLU A 219 -28.14 8.28 -31.70
C GLU A 219 -29.44 7.92 -32.43
#